data_AF-A0A0W0WK75-F1
#
_entry.id   AF-A0A0W0WK75-F1
#
_cell.length_a   1.000
_cell.length_b   1.000
_cell.length_c   1.000
_cell.angle_alpha   90.00
_cell.angle_beta   90.00
_cell.angle_gamma   90.00
#
_symmetry.space_group_name_H-M   'P 1'
#
loop_
_entity.id
_entity.type
_entity.pdbx_description
1 polymer ?
#
loop_
_entity_poly.entity_id
_entity_poly.type
_entity_poly.pdbx_seq_one_letter_code
_entity_poly.pdbx_strand_id
1 'polypeptide(L)'
;MLFKTKIGKKEAYLYILLEHQSSPDELMPFRLLKYLCNIMDNHLKSQKAKKLPLVYPLVIYHGKRKYPFSTNLSDLIDAPKELVDSYFLKPFQLMDLGQIDDKVLKQHAWSGVMEFALKHIFARDILPYLKEIADILHKLTLSGGRHYIEIVLQYLLERGELSDQSKFFSLINKEIFPDVGEKIMSLQNN
;
A
#
# COMPACT_ATOMS: atom_id res chain seq x y z
N MET A 1 -25.52 21.75 4.36
CA MET A 1 -26.89 21.30 4.68
C MET A 1 -27.06 19.84 4.24
N LEU A 2 -27.79 19.03 5.01
CA LEU A 2 -28.10 17.63 4.66
C LEU A 2 -29.54 17.52 4.18
N PHE A 3 -29.74 16.90 3.02
CA PHE A 3 -31.06 16.55 2.50
C PHE A 3 -31.13 15.04 2.27
N LYS A 4 -32.18 14.40 2.78
CA LYS A 4 -32.55 13.05 2.33
C LYS A 4 -33.51 13.23 1.15
N THR A 5 -33.17 12.68 0.01
CA THR A 5 -33.99 12.80 -1.21
C THR A 5 -33.97 11.48 -1.99
N LYS A 6 -34.77 11.40 -3.06
CA LYS A 6 -34.70 10.31 -4.04
C LYS A 6 -34.02 10.83 -5.29
N ILE A 7 -32.90 10.21 -5.66
CA ILE A 7 -32.22 10.46 -6.93
C ILE A 7 -32.48 9.25 -7.83
N GLY A 8 -33.26 9.45 -8.89
CA GLY A 8 -33.86 8.36 -9.65
C GLY A 8 -34.75 7.49 -8.75
N LYS A 9 -34.50 6.17 -8.74
CA LYS A 9 -35.25 5.19 -7.90
C LYS A 9 -34.55 4.82 -6.58
N LYS A 10 -33.44 5.48 -6.22
CA LYS A 10 -32.68 5.18 -4.99
C LYS A 10 -32.82 6.32 -4.00
N GLU A 11 -33.05 5.97 -2.73
CA GLU A 11 -32.86 6.93 -1.64
C GLU A 11 -31.39 7.37 -1.61
N ALA A 12 -31.17 8.67 -1.54
CA ALA A 12 -29.85 9.27 -1.51
C ALA A 12 -29.81 10.39 -0.46
N TYR A 13 -28.66 10.50 0.19
CA TYR A 13 -28.34 11.64 1.02
C TYR A 13 -27.54 12.60 0.18
N LEU A 14 -28.04 13.83 0.02
CA LEU A 14 -27.36 14.92 -0.65
C LEU A 14 -26.89 15.91 0.41
N TYR A 15 -25.57 16.00 0.60
CA TYR A 15 -24.98 17.08 1.36
C TYR A 15 -24.59 18.20 0.41
N ILE A 16 -25.22 19.37 0.57
CA ILE A 16 -24.81 20.58 -0.13
C ILE A 16 -23.85 21.33 0.78
N LEU A 17 -22.60 21.45 0.35
CA LEU A 17 -21.63 22.34 0.94
C LEU A 17 -21.68 23.66 0.15
N LEU A 18 -22.10 24.73 0.82
CA LEU A 18 -22.12 26.08 0.27
C LEU A 18 -20.98 26.88 0.90
N GLU A 19 -20.05 27.30 0.07
CA GLU A 19 -18.92 28.15 0.47
C GLU A 19 -19.03 29.48 -0.25
N HIS A 20 -19.13 30.58 0.49
CA HIS A 20 -19.08 31.93 -0.09
C HIS A 20 -17.67 32.50 0.06
N GLN A 21 -17.05 32.88 -1.07
CA GLN A 21 -15.70 33.45 -1.08
C GLN A 21 -15.64 34.78 -1.82
N SER A 22 -15.02 35.78 -1.18
CA SER A 22 -14.69 37.08 -1.78
C SER A 22 -13.27 37.15 -2.35
N SER A 23 -12.35 36.34 -1.80
CA SER A 23 -10.98 36.17 -2.28
C SER A 23 -10.81 34.79 -2.90
N PRO A 24 -10.16 34.66 -4.08
CA PRO A 24 -9.94 33.37 -4.70
C PRO A 24 -8.89 32.56 -3.91
N ASP A 25 -9.06 31.24 -3.85
CA ASP A 25 -8.18 30.30 -3.16
C ASP A 25 -7.68 29.25 -4.17
N GLU A 26 -6.38 29.19 -4.40
CA GLU A 26 -5.75 28.27 -5.35
C GLU A 26 -5.93 26.81 -4.96
N LEU A 27 -5.96 26.52 -3.66
CA LEU A 27 -6.10 25.16 -3.13
C LEU A 27 -7.56 24.80 -2.81
N MET A 28 -8.52 25.54 -3.36
CA MET A 28 -9.94 25.29 -3.11
C MET A 28 -10.37 23.85 -3.42
N PRO A 29 -9.95 23.21 -4.54
CA PRO A 29 -10.27 21.80 -4.76
C PRO A 29 -9.78 20.86 -3.64
N PHE A 30 -8.58 21.08 -3.11
CA PHE A 30 -8.05 20.29 -1.99
C PHE A 30 -8.80 20.59 -0.69
N ARG A 31 -9.19 21.85 -0.46
CA ARG A 31 -10.03 22.22 0.68
C ARG A 31 -11.40 21.53 0.63
N LEU A 32 -12.03 21.50 -0.55
CA LEU A 32 -13.27 20.76 -0.77
C LEU A 32 -13.08 19.27 -0.46
N LEU A 33 -12.03 18.62 -0.95
CA LEU A 33 -11.76 17.21 -0.66
C LEU A 33 -11.76 16.92 0.85
N LYS A 34 -11.08 17.76 1.65
CA LYS A 34 -11.06 17.63 3.12
C LYS A 34 -12.47 17.68 3.72
N TYR A 35 -13.31 18.60 3.24
CA TYR A 35 -14.70 18.69 3.68
C TYR A 35 -15.53 17.48 3.27
N LEU A 36 -15.36 17.00 2.02
CA LEU A 36 -16.03 15.79 1.55
C LEU A 36 -15.69 14.60 2.46
N CYS A 37 -14.40 14.37 2.74
CA CYS A 37 -13.94 13.30 3.63
C CYS A 37 -14.54 13.42 5.04
N ASN A 38 -14.52 14.62 5.63
CA ASN A 38 -15.08 14.85 6.97
C ASN A 38 -16.60 14.61 7.02
N ILE A 39 -17.35 15.06 6.02
CA ILE A 39 -18.80 14.83 5.94
C ILE A 39 -19.09 13.34 5.80
N MET A 40 -18.35 12.65 4.93
CA MET A 40 -18.50 11.23 4.68
C MET A 40 -18.17 10.38 5.92
N ASP A 41 -17.07 10.68 6.62
CA ASP A 41 -16.68 10.00 7.86
C ASP A 41 -17.73 10.21 8.97
N ASN A 42 -18.21 11.45 9.14
CA ASN A 42 -19.29 11.76 10.07
C ASN A 42 -20.59 11.01 9.73
N HIS A 43 -20.91 10.83 8.45
CA HIS A 43 -22.07 10.07 8.02
C HIS A 43 -21.95 8.58 8.39
N LEU A 44 -20.81 7.96 8.11
CA LEU A 44 -20.56 6.56 8.46
C LEU A 44 -20.73 6.33 9.98
N LYS A 45 -20.16 7.22 10.79
CA LYS A 45 -20.21 7.15 12.26
C LYS A 45 -21.63 7.38 12.81
N SER A 46 -22.30 8.45 12.37
CA SER A 46 -23.61 8.85 12.92
C SER A 46 -24.77 7.96 12.47
N GLN A 47 -24.73 7.45 11.23
CA GLN A 47 -25.81 6.65 10.66
C GLN A 47 -25.54 5.14 10.71
N LYS A 48 -24.38 4.70 11.21
CA LYS A 48 -23.89 3.31 11.09
C LYS A 48 -24.01 2.78 9.67
N ALA A 49 -23.82 3.67 8.69
CA ALA A 49 -24.00 3.37 7.28
C ALA A 49 -22.82 2.55 6.74
N LYS A 50 -23.08 1.74 5.72
CA LYS A 50 -22.04 0.98 4.99
C LYS A 50 -21.66 1.62 3.64
N LYS A 51 -22.28 2.74 3.30
CA LYS A 51 -22.07 3.47 2.03
C LYS A 51 -21.91 4.94 2.32
N LEU A 52 -21.07 5.59 1.52
CA LEU A 52 -20.85 7.03 1.58
C LEU A 52 -22.06 7.79 1.02
N PRO A 53 -22.44 8.95 1.58
CA PRO A 53 -23.46 9.81 1.00
C PRO A 53 -22.93 10.53 -0.24
N LEU A 54 -23.83 10.97 -1.12
CA LEU A 54 -23.45 11.88 -2.18
C LEU A 54 -23.27 13.28 -1.58
N VAL A 55 -22.09 13.86 -1.74
CA VAL A 55 -21.81 15.22 -1.30
C VAL A 55 -21.56 16.07 -2.55
N TYR A 56 -22.39 17.09 -2.76
CA TYR A 56 -22.27 18.01 -3.88
C TYR A 56 -21.61 19.31 -3.39
N PRO A 57 -20.32 19.55 -3.73
CA PRO A 57 -19.67 20.79 -3.38
C PRO A 57 -20.11 21.91 -4.32
N LEU A 58 -20.55 23.04 -3.76
CA LEU A 58 -20.87 24.25 -4.52
C LEU A 58 -20.18 25.45 -3.87
N VAL A 59 -19.26 26.07 -4.63
CA VAL A 59 -18.58 27.29 -4.23
C VAL A 59 -19.22 28.47 -4.96
N ILE A 60 -19.69 29.45 -4.21
CA ILE A 60 -20.19 30.72 -4.72
C ILE A 60 -19.08 31.75 -4.55
N TYR A 61 -18.46 32.14 -5.67
CA TYR A 61 -17.42 33.16 -5.68
C TYR A 61 -17.98 34.51 -6.14
N HIS A 62 -17.72 35.54 -5.35
CA HIS A 62 -18.13 36.93 -5.62
C HIS A 62 -16.96 37.89 -5.44
N GLY A 63 -15.85 37.65 -6.13
CA GLY A 63 -14.70 38.55 -6.12
C GLY A 63 -14.76 39.61 -7.24
N LYS A 64 -13.88 40.61 -7.14
CA LYS A 64 -13.78 41.73 -8.10
C LYS A 64 -13.25 41.33 -9.48
N ARG A 65 -12.66 40.15 -9.62
CA ARG A 65 -12.05 39.62 -10.85
C ARG A 65 -12.65 38.26 -11.16
N LYS A 66 -12.41 37.73 -12.36
CA LYS A 66 -12.74 36.32 -12.67
C LYS A 66 -11.94 35.39 -11.74
N TYR A 67 -12.53 34.27 -11.36
CA TYR A 67 -11.86 33.25 -10.55
C TYR A 67 -10.65 32.70 -11.35
N PRO A 68 -9.40 32.84 -10.87
CA PRO A 68 -8.22 32.60 -11.68
C PRO A 68 -7.64 31.17 -11.55
N PHE A 69 -8.16 30.35 -10.64
CA PHE A 69 -7.58 29.04 -10.30
C PHE A 69 -8.42 27.88 -10.81
N SER A 70 -7.81 26.70 -10.92
CA SER A 70 -8.51 25.50 -11.36
C SER A 70 -9.57 25.05 -10.35
N THR A 71 -10.67 24.50 -10.87
CA THR A 71 -11.70 23.81 -10.08
C THR A 71 -11.51 22.29 -10.06
N ASN A 72 -10.52 21.76 -10.79
CA ASN A 72 -10.21 20.34 -10.85
C ASN A 72 -9.10 20.01 -9.86
N LEU A 73 -9.36 19.06 -8.96
CA LEU A 73 -8.37 18.60 -7.98
C LEU A 73 -7.13 17.99 -8.64
N SER A 74 -7.29 17.34 -9.80
CA SER A 74 -6.20 16.67 -10.50
C SER A 74 -5.13 17.65 -11.00
N ASP A 75 -5.51 18.91 -11.25
CA ASP A 75 -4.59 19.96 -11.70
C ASP A 75 -3.67 20.44 -10.56
N LEU A 76 -3.95 20.07 -9.31
CA LEU A 76 -3.10 20.38 -8.15
C LEU A 76 -2.03 19.31 -7.89
N ILE A 77 -2.00 18.22 -8.67
CA ILE A 77 -1.06 17.12 -8.47
C ILE A 77 0.22 17.40 -9.26
N ASP A 78 1.34 17.53 -8.54
CA ASP A 78 2.66 17.72 -9.12
C ASP A 78 3.23 16.38 -9.63
N ALA A 79 2.68 15.90 -10.75
CA ALA A 79 3.10 14.67 -11.43
C ALA A 79 2.79 14.73 -12.93
N PRO A 80 3.46 13.91 -13.76
CA PRO A 80 3.10 13.75 -15.17
C PRO A 80 1.62 13.45 -15.36
N LYS A 81 0.98 14.11 -16.33
CA LYS A 81 -0.46 14.04 -16.55
C LYS A 81 -0.93 12.60 -16.79
N GLU A 82 -0.14 11.81 -17.50
CA GLU A 82 -0.42 10.40 -17.78
C GLU A 82 -0.51 9.57 -16.50
N LEU A 83 0.29 9.88 -15.48
CA LEU A 83 0.23 9.21 -14.18
C LEU A 83 -0.98 9.67 -13.37
N VAL A 84 -1.31 10.97 -13.39
CA VAL A 84 -2.51 11.48 -12.72
C VAL A 84 -3.77 10.83 -13.31
N ASP A 85 -3.87 10.78 -14.63
CA ASP A 85 -5.00 10.18 -15.34
C ASP A 85 -5.10 8.66 -15.12
N SER A 86 -3.98 7.99 -14.87
CA SER A 86 -3.93 6.52 -14.65
C SER A 86 -4.11 6.09 -13.20
N TYR A 87 -3.68 6.89 -12.22
CA TYR A 87 -3.56 6.46 -10.82
C TYR A 87 -4.32 7.36 -9.83
N PHE A 88 -4.47 8.65 -10.09
CA PHE A 88 -5.07 9.57 -9.11
C PHE A 88 -6.59 9.35 -8.99
N LEU A 89 -7.04 9.02 -7.77
CA LEU A 89 -8.45 8.71 -7.44
C LEU A 89 -9.05 7.60 -8.33
N LYS A 90 -8.21 6.72 -8.89
CA LYS A 90 -8.62 5.51 -9.60
C LYS A 90 -8.77 4.35 -8.61
N PRO A 91 -9.37 3.21 -9.02
CA PRO A 91 -9.29 2.00 -8.22
C PRO A 91 -7.84 1.71 -7.83
N PHE A 92 -7.62 1.35 -6.57
CA PHE A 92 -6.29 0.98 -6.11
C PHE A 92 -5.81 -0.28 -6.84
N GLN A 93 -4.51 -0.39 -7.07
CA GLN A 93 -3.92 -1.61 -7.59
C GLN A 93 -3.86 -2.65 -6.47
N LEU A 94 -4.62 -3.74 -6.62
CA LEU A 94 -4.59 -4.87 -5.69
C LEU A 94 -3.64 -5.94 -6.22
N MET A 95 -2.61 -6.28 -5.44
CA MET A 95 -1.82 -7.49 -5.64
C MET A 95 -2.26 -8.53 -4.60
N ASP A 96 -3.14 -9.44 -5.01
CA ASP A 96 -3.59 -10.55 -4.16
C ASP A 96 -2.59 -11.71 -4.26
N LEU A 97 -1.58 -11.69 -3.39
CA LEU A 97 -0.53 -12.72 -3.33
C LEU A 97 -1.10 -14.13 -3.13
N GLY A 98 -2.25 -14.27 -2.48
CA GLY A 98 -2.91 -15.56 -2.29
C GLY A 98 -3.33 -16.22 -3.60
N GLN A 99 -3.59 -15.42 -4.64
CA GLN A 99 -4.01 -15.88 -5.97
C GLN A 99 -2.85 -16.03 -6.96
N ILE A 100 -1.64 -15.57 -6.61
CA ILE A 100 -0.48 -15.66 -7.49
C ILE A 100 0.25 -16.98 -7.21
N ASP A 101 0.47 -17.78 -8.25
CA ASP A 101 1.21 -19.04 -8.11
C ASP A 101 2.64 -18.81 -7.61
N ASP A 102 3.11 -19.68 -6.71
CA ASP A 102 4.45 -19.62 -6.13
C ASP A 102 5.55 -19.68 -7.19
N LYS A 103 5.29 -20.38 -8.31
CA LYS A 103 6.22 -20.42 -9.45
C LYS A 103 6.40 -19.06 -10.10
N VAL A 104 5.36 -18.22 -10.15
CA VAL A 104 5.41 -16.87 -10.72
C VAL A 104 6.14 -15.92 -9.78
N LEU A 105 5.89 -16.03 -8.48
CA LEU A 105 6.62 -15.25 -7.47
C LEU A 105 8.12 -15.57 -7.53
N LYS A 106 8.48 -16.85 -7.54
CA LYS A 106 9.88 -17.30 -7.58
C LYS A 106 10.64 -16.94 -8.88
N GLN A 107 9.96 -16.47 -9.93
CA GLN A 107 10.62 -15.96 -11.14
C GLN A 107 11.20 -14.55 -10.97
N HIS A 108 10.65 -13.75 -10.05
CA HIS A 108 11.10 -12.38 -9.82
C HIS A 108 12.08 -12.38 -8.65
N ALA A 109 13.39 -12.25 -8.93
CA ALA A 109 14.41 -12.43 -7.90
C ALA A 109 14.22 -11.47 -6.70
N TRP A 110 14.11 -10.16 -6.94
CA TRP A 110 13.98 -9.19 -5.87
C TRP A 110 12.57 -9.14 -5.29
N SER A 111 11.58 -8.62 -6.01
CA SER A 111 10.22 -8.46 -5.46
C SER A 111 9.59 -9.80 -5.08
N GLY A 112 9.81 -10.84 -5.89
CA GLY A 112 9.18 -12.14 -5.73
C GLY A 112 9.59 -12.89 -4.47
N VAL A 113 10.82 -12.68 -3.96
CA VAL A 113 11.25 -13.25 -2.67
C VAL A 113 10.45 -12.66 -1.51
N MET A 114 10.31 -11.33 -1.46
CA MET A 114 9.50 -10.69 -0.42
C MET A 114 8.02 -11.04 -0.60
N GLU A 115 7.50 -11.04 -1.83
CA GLU A 115 6.12 -11.42 -2.13
C GLU A 115 5.82 -12.86 -1.70
N PHE A 116 6.74 -13.79 -1.94
CA PHE A 116 6.63 -15.17 -1.48
C PHE A 116 6.66 -15.27 0.06
N ALA A 117 7.56 -14.52 0.71
CA ALA A 117 7.61 -14.43 2.16
C ALA A 117 6.31 -13.87 2.76
N LEU A 118 5.77 -12.79 2.19
CA LEU A 118 4.51 -12.16 2.59
C LEU A 118 3.33 -13.12 2.42
N LYS A 119 3.30 -13.87 1.31
CA LYS A 119 2.23 -14.83 1.01
C LYS A 119 2.14 -15.92 2.08
N HIS A 120 3.29 -16.44 2.51
CA HIS A 120 3.37 -17.62 3.37
C HIS A 120 3.54 -17.30 4.86
N ILE A 121 3.53 -16.02 5.26
CA ILE A 121 3.88 -15.63 6.63
C ILE A 121 2.98 -16.25 7.71
N PHE A 122 1.73 -16.56 7.38
CA PHE A 122 0.76 -17.18 8.28
C PHE A 122 0.79 -18.72 8.25
N ALA A 123 1.77 -19.33 7.60
CA ALA A 123 1.97 -20.76 7.69
C ALA A 123 2.31 -21.19 9.12
N ARG A 124 1.85 -22.37 9.52
CA ARG A 124 2.16 -22.98 10.83
C ARG A 124 3.64 -23.24 11.06
N ASP A 125 4.39 -23.35 9.96
CA ASP A 125 5.85 -23.43 9.97
C ASP A 125 6.37 -22.80 8.69
N ILE A 126 7.23 -21.79 8.83
CA ILE A 126 7.81 -21.07 7.71
C ILE A 126 9.07 -21.75 7.14
N LEU A 127 9.65 -22.72 7.87
CA LEU A 127 10.87 -23.42 7.46
C LEU A 127 10.78 -24.09 6.08
N PRO A 128 9.69 -24.79 5.71
CA PRO A 128 9.57 -25.39 4.38
C PRO A 128 9.61 -24.33 3.27
N TYR A 129 8.96 -23.19 3.49
CA TYR A 129 8.90 -22.09 2.52
C TYR A 129 10.26 -21.40 2.38
N LEU A 130 10.99 -21.19 3.47
CA LEU A 130 12.36 -20.66 3.40
C LEU A 130 13.26 -21.57 2.54
N LYS A 131 13.13 -22.90 2.68
CA LYS A 131 13.89 -23.85 1.83
C LYS A 131 13.56 -23.70 0.36
N GLU A 132 12.29 -23.44 0.00
CA GLU A 132 11.89 -23.26 -1.39
C GLU A 132 12.52 -22.04 -2.08
N ILE A 133 12.92 -21.03 -1.31
CA ILE A 133 13.53 -19.80 -1.82
C ILE A 133 15.02 -19.65 -1.45
N ALA A 134 15.62 -20.61 -0.74
CA ALA A 134 17.00 -20.54 -0.27
C ALA A 134 18.00 -20.33 -1.41
N ASP A 135 17.85 -21.06 -2.53
CA ASP A 135 18.71 -20.89 -3.72
C ASP A 135 18.56 -19.50 -4.37
N ILE A 136 17.34 -18.95 -4.40
CA ILE A 136 17.09 -17.60 -4.93
C ILE A 136 17.75 -16.56 -4.04
N LEU A 137 17.60 -16.70 -2.72
CA LEU A 137 18.26 -15.86 -1.72
C LEU A 137 19.78 -15.91 -1.88
N HIS A 138 20.36 -17.10 -2.03
CA HIS A 138 21.79 -17.24 -2.24
C HIS A 138 22.27 -16.50 -3.50
N LYS A 139 21.58 -16.67 -4.64
CA LYS A 139 21.90 -15.96 -5.89
C LYS A 139 21.83 -14.44 -5.75
N LEU A 140 20.88 -13.94 -4.95
CA LEU A 140 20.78 -12.52 -4.63
C LEU A 140 21.96 -12.04 -3.76
N THR A 141 22.51 -12.87 -2.86
CA THR A 141 23.72 -12.49 -2.09
C THR A 141 24.89 -12.19 -3.03
N LEU A 142 25.08 -13.01 -4.05
CA LEU A 142 26.13 -12.87 -5.06
C LEU A 142 25.94 -11.63 -5.94
N SER A 143 24.71 -11.12 -6.01
CA SER A 143 24.33 -9.93 -6.77
C SER A 143 24.31 -8.64 -5.92
N GLY A 144 24.88 -8.68 -4.71
CA GLY A 144 24.92 -7.53 -3.80
C GLY A 144 23.65 -7.30 -2.96
N GLY A 145 22.71 -8.25 -2.96
CA GLY A 145 21.43 -8.17 -2.25
C GLY A 145 21.47 -8.52 -0.76
N ARG A 146 22.65 -8.57 -0.13
CA ARG A 146 22.82 -9.03 1.25
C ARG A 146 21.91 -8.31 2.26
N HIS A 147 21.90 -6.98 2.24
CA HIS A 147 21.07 -6.21 3.16
C HIS A 147 19.57 -6.46 2.96
N TYR A 148 19.13 -6.58 1.70
CA TYR A 148 17.76 -6.92 1.37
C TYR A 148 17.36 -8.31 1.89
N ILE A 149 18.25 -9.29 1.75
CA ILE A 149 18.03 -10.65 2.26
C ILE A 149 17.96 -10.66 3.79
N GLU A 150 18.82 -9.90 4.47
CA GLU A 150 18.78 -9.74 5.93
C GLU A 150 17.41 -9.20 6.38
N ILE A 151 16.83 -8.24 5.66
CA ILE A 151 15.46 -7.73 5.92
C ILE A 151 14.41 -8.83 5.74
N VAL A 152 14.48 -9.61 4.66
CA VAL A 152 13.54 -10.72 4.42
C VAL A 152 13.63 -11.78 5.52
N LEU A 153 14.85 -12.19 5.88
CA LEU A 153 15.08 -13.19 6.93
C LEU A 153 14.65 -12.68 8.30
N GLN A 154 14.92 -11.42 8.62
CA GLN A 154 14.45 -10.78 9.85
C GLN A 154 12.92 -10.77 9.89
N TYR A 155 12.26 -10.40 8.78
CA TYR A 155 10.81 -10.44 8.69
C TYR A 155 10.25 -11.84 8.94
N LEU A 156 10.82 -12.88 8.31
CA LEU A 156 10.41 -14.27 8.53
C LEU A 156 10.62 -14.72 9.98
N LEU A 157 11.72 -14.29 10.62
CA LEU A 157 12.05 -14.63 12.01
C LEU A 157 11.12 -13.94 13.02
N GLU A 158 10.76 -12.67 12.77
CA GLU A 158 9.91 -11.88 13.67
C GLU A 158 8.42 -12.19 13.54
N ARG A 159 7.97 -12.58 12.34
CA ARG A 159 6.54 -12.71 12.02
C ARG A 159 6.09 -14.13 11.72
N GLY A 160 6.98 -15.00 11.25
CA GLY A 160 6.64 -16.38 10.91
C GLY A 160 6.63 -17.30 12.14
N GLU A 161 5.79 -18.33 12.11
CA GLU A 161 5.89 -19.43 13.07
C GLU A 161 7.07 -20.33 12.69
N LEU A 162 7.97 -20.57 13.64
CA LEU A 162 9.15 -21.41 13.46
C LEU A 162 9.06 -22.61 14.39
N SER A 163 8.94 -23.81 13.81
CA SER A 163 8.96 -25.05 14.58
C SER A 163 10.33 -25.34 15.21
N ASP A 164 11.41 -24.85 14.59
CA ASP A 164 12.79 -25.11 15.00
C ASP A 164 13.73 -23.97 14.56
N GLN A 165 14.01 -23.05 15.48
CA GLN A 165 14.90 -21.91 15.22
C GLN A 165 16.35 -22.36 14.87
N SER A 166 16.82 -23.47 15.43
CA SER A 166 18.17 -23.97 15.13
C SER A 166 18.29 -24.39 13.66
N LYS A 167 17.25 -25.05 13.12
CA LYS A 167 17.20 -25.39 11.68
C LYS A 167 17.10 -24.16 10.80
N PHE A 168 16.41 -23.10 11.24
CA PHE A 168 16.34 -21.83 10.53
C PHE A 168 17.75 -21.22 10.33
N PHE A 169 18.50 -21.05 11.43
CA PHE A 169 19.86 -20.52 11.34
C PHE A 169 20.82 -21.47 10.61
N SER A 170 20.66 -22.79 10.77
CA SER A 170 21.47 -23.75 10.03
C SER A 170 21.26 -23.65 8.51
N LEU A 171 20.02 -23.47 8.06
CA LEU A 171 19.68 -23.29 6.66
C LEU A 171 20.28 -21.99 6.10
N ILE A 172 20.16 -20.89 6.85
CA ILE A 172 20.74 -19.59 6.46
C ILE A 172 22.24 -19.71 6.26
N ASN A 173 22.96 -20.29 7.23
CA ASN A 173 24.42 -20.38 7.18
C ASN A 173 24.94 -21.33 6.11
N LYS A 174 24.19 -22.40 5.79
CA LYS A 174 24.63 -23.43 4.83
C LYS A 174 24.24 -23.11 3.40
N GLU A 175 23.02 -22.62 3.18
CA GLU A 175 22.45 -22.52 1.85
C GLU A 175 22.35 -21.08 1.36
N ILE A 176 22.23 -20.09 2.25
CA ILE A 176 22.01 -18.69 1.85
C ILE A 176 23.30 -17.87 1.93
N PHE A 177 24.02 -17.95 3.05
CA PHE A 177 25.31 -17.26 3.29
C PHE A 177 26.48 -18.23 3.57
N PRO A 178 26.82 -19.15 2.65
CA PRO A 178 27.88 -20.13 2.87
C PRO A 178 29.26 -19.49 3.14
N ASP A 179 29.55 -18.34 2.52
CA ASP A 179 30.81 -17.59 2.70
C ASP A 179 31.04 -17.08 4.14
N VAL A 180 29.99 -17.03 4.97
CA VAL A 180 30.07 -16.68 6.39
C VAL A 180 30.35 -17.92 7.26
N GLY A 181 29.89 -19.10 6.83
CA GLY A 181 30.10 -20.37 7.52
C GLY A 181 31.56 -20.81 7.56
N GLU A 182 32.34 -20.56 6.49
CA GLU A 182 33.77 -20.88 6.46
C GLU A 182 34.58 -20.03 7.45
N LYS A 183 34.26 -18.74 7.60
CA LYS A 183 34.93 -17.85 8.55
C LYS A 183 34.70 -18.24 10.01
N ILE A 184 33.50 -18.70 10.36
CA ILE A 184 33.18 -19.13 11.73
C ILE A 184 33.81 -20.50 12.05
N MET A 185 33.86 -21.44 11.08
CA MET A 185 34.54 -22.73 11.29
C MET A 185 36.08 -22.60 11.35
N SER A 186 36.69 -21.64 10.65
CA SER A 186 38.13 -21.36 10.77
C SER A 186 38.57 -20.79 12.13
N LEU A 187 37.63 -20.23 12.89
CA LEU A 187 37.89 -19.68 14.24
C LEU A 187 37.65 -20.69 15.37
N GLN A 188 37.00 -21.83 15.09
CA GLN A 188 36.83 -22.92 16.07
C GLN A 188 37.95 -23.97 16.03
N ASN A 189 38.83 -23.91 15.03
CA ASN A 189 39.97 -24.82 14.86
C ASN A 189 41.33 -24.18 15.19
N ASN A 190 41.34 -23.03 15.88
CA ASN A 190 42.55 -22.39 16.43
C ASN A 190 42.43 -22.19 17.94
#